data_AF-A0A0V8RWV7-F1
#
_entry.id   AF-A0A0V8RWV7-F1
#
_cell.length_a   1.000
_cell.length_b   1.000
_cell.length_c   1.000
_cell.angle_alpha   90.00
_cell.angle_beta   90.00
_cell.angle_gamma   90.00
#
_symmetry.space_group_name_H-M   'P 1'
#
loop_
_entity.id
_entity.type
_entity.pdbx_description
1 polymer ?
#
loop_
_entity_poly.entity_id
_entity_poly.type
_entity_poly.pdbx_seq_one_letter_code
_entity_poly.pdbx_strand_id
1 'polypeptide(L)'
;MRGGSRAVGTLVGGVILALILLSILGVGILLLRFLDSYGQLASRLVKEKSKSPIVAKALDIFWSLDGSNLTIEIASRYADALLVTGVTVLWNDSSITMLDRLNSSGVRIVAESPDGSTYVADRLPVALGPGYRVNITLVGYASGRTPVAVIPVVSGSPLVAPVPAAPRAAAAGGAASQPTRYSLALLESTMLDCTVTWLGSATVNGAASTILLVARGGSRDIEVYNVTGAGLAYLYSIDAGTVFNCSADIVYSPAKSLLYLVNASGIYARSLSQADTWKLATSACRALGPGTRIEALEAQGRPYLFVAQGGGSSYCIIDLTGQGKTIGAGHVSAGEMIVNGGRLVAGNYTVSAASGDTVYILAYNETTGEPYIALYNATSSSWSLLAKAPGRYAVGMACNGTTLWLLLQHSGLYKIDAGTGRLSHVDTLLPAAPWGPGDRLEYLGGTLVFIRADGTREAWLISPG
;
A
#
# COMPACT_ATOMS: atom_id res chain seq x y z
N MET A 1 -8.06 66.81 -56.53
CA MET A 1 -7.65 66.39 -55.17
C MET A 1 -8.44 65.16 -54.74
N ARG A 2 -7.99 63.93 -55.06
CA ARG A 2 -8.65 62.66 -54.67
C ARG A 2 -7.64 61.56 -54.31
N GLY A 3 -6.47 61.94 -53.80
CA GLY A 3 -5.38 61.01 -53.44
C GLY A 3 -5.16 60.81 -51.93
N GLY A 4 -5.84 61.57 -51.06
CA GLY A 4 -5.54 61.59 -49.61
C GLY A 4 -6.25 60.55 -48.74
N SER A 5 -7.34 59.92 -49.22
CA SER A 5 -8.18 59.07 -48.34
C SER A 5 -7.71 57.62 -48.21
N ARG A 6 -6.88 57.11 -49.12
CA ARG A 6 -6.37 55.73 -49.05
C ARG A 6 -5.21 55.54 -48.06
N ALA A 7 -4.40 56.57 -47.84
CA ALA A 7 -3.27 56.51 -46.89
C ALA A 7 -3.70 56.57 -45.42
N VAL A 8 -4.83 57.23 -45.12
CA VAL A 8 -5.36 57.30 -43.75
C VAL A 8 -5.96 55.95 -43.32
N GLY A 9 -6.62 55.23 -44.24
CA GLY A 9 -7.22 53.93 -43.93
C GLY A 9 -6.20 52.83 -43.56
N THR A 10 -5.03 52.82 -44.20
CA THR A 10 -3.97 51.85 -43.89
C THR A 10 -3.30 52.14 -42.55
N LEU A 11 -3.09 53.41 -42.20
CA LEU A 11 -2.56 53.82 -40.89
C LEU A 11 -3.51 53.44 -39.75
N VAL A 12 -4.81 53.74 -39.89
CA VAL A 12 -5.81 53.40 -38.86
C VAL A 12 -5.94 51.89 -38.70
N GLY A 13 -5.96 51.14 -39.81
CA GLY A 13 -5.98 49.67 -39.77
C GLY A 13 -4.76 49.07 -39.06
N GLY A 14 -3.56 49.60 -39.32
CA GLY A 14 -2.33 49.16 -38.65
C GLY A 14 -2.34 49.40 -37.15
N VAL A 15 -2.84 50.56 -36.69
CA VAL A 15 -2.94 50.88 -35.26
C VAL A 15 -3.93 49.95 -34.55
N ILE A 16 -5.10 49.69 -35.15
CA ILE A 16 -6.09 48.77 -34.56
C ILE A 16 -5.50 47.36 -34.43
N LEU A 17 -4.79 46.87 -35.45
CA LEU A 17 -4.19 45.55 -35.45
C LEU A 17 -3.06 45.43 -34.39
N ALA A 18 -2.26 46.49 -34.23
CA ALA A 18 -1.25 46.56 -33.17
C ALA A 18 -1.88 46.54 -31.76
N LEU A 19 -2.99 47.25 -31.54
CA LEU A 19 -3.71 47.26 -30.26
C LEU A 19 -4.33 45.90 -29.92
N ILE A 20 -4.87 45.19 -30.91
CA ILE A 20 -5.37 43.82 -30.73
C ILE A 20 -4.22 42.89 -30.34
N LEU A 21 -3.07 42.96 -31.05
CA LEU A 21 -1.91 42.14 -30.76
C LEU A 21 -1.38 42.37 -29.33
N LEU A 22 -1.28 43.64 -28.91
CA LEU A 22 -0.86 44.00 -27.55
C LEU A 22 -1.85 43.50 -26.49
N SER A 23 -3.14 43.53 -26.79
CA SER A 23 -4.18 43.01 -25.89
C SER A 23 -4.08 41.49 -25.72
N ILE A 24 -3.88 40.75 -26.81
CA ILE A 24 -3.67 39.29 -26.79
C ILE A 24 -2.40 38.94 -26.01
N LEU A 25 -1.31 39.68 -26.23
CA LEU A 25 -0.05 39.49 -25.49
C LEU A 25 -0.25 39.72 -23.99
N GLY A 26 -0.98 40.78 -23.62
CA GLY A 26 -1.31 41.09 -22.22
C GLY A 26 -2.11 39.98 -21.54
N VAL A 27 -3.14 39.45 -22.21
CA VAL A 27 -3.93 38.30 -21.73
C VAL A 27 -3.06 37.05 -21.60
N GLY A 28 -2.18 36.79 -22.58
CA GLY A 28 -1.25 35.66 -22.55
C GLY A 28 -0.31 35.69 -21.34
N ILE A 29 0.27 36.87 -21.04
CA ILE A 29 1.14 37.04 -19.87
C ILE A 29 0.35 36.84 -18.56
N LEU A 30 -0.88 37.36 -18.48
CA LEU A 30 -1.75 37.17 -17.31
C LEU A 30 -2.08 35.69 -17.09
N LEU A 31 -2.40 34.96 -18.17
CA LEU A 31 -2.70 33.53 -18.13
C LEU A 31 -1.49 32.72 -17.66
N LEU A 32 -0.29 33.03 -18.15
CA LEU A 32 0.94 32.35 -17.72
C LEU A 32 1.23 32.56 -16.23
N ARG A 33 1.02 33.78 -15.70
CA ARG A 33 1.16 34.06 -14.27
C ARG A 33 0.13 33.29 -13.43
N PHE A 34 -1.10 33.19 -13.92
CA PHE A 34 -2.14 32.40 -13.26
C PHE A 34 -1.79 30.91 -13.22
N LEU A 35 -1.28 30.36 -14.33
CA LEU A 35 -0.85 28.96 -14.41
C LEU A 35 0.33 28.66 -13.48
N ASP A 36 1.32 29.56 -13.38
CA ASP A 36 2.45 29.39 -12.44
C ASP A 36 1.97 29.41 -10.98
N SER A 37 1.13 30.39 -10.60
CA SER A 37 0.55 30.44 -9.26
C SER A 37 -0.29 29.20 -8.95
N TYR A 38 -1.06 28.70 -9.91
CA TYR A 38 -1.86 27.48 -9.75
C TYR A 38 -0.95 26.25 -9.61
N GLY A 39 0.13 26.17 -10.39
CA GLY A 39 1.12 25.10 -10.29
C GLY A 39 1.83 25.06 -8.94
N GLN A 40 2.22 26.23 -8.42
CA GLN A 40 2.80 26.33 -7.08
C GLN A 40 1.82 25.89 -5.98
N LEU A 41 0.55 26.30 -6.06
CA LEU A 41 -0.48 25.90 -5.10
C LEU A 41 -0.78 24.40 -5.18
N ALA A 42 -0.92 23.86 -6.40
CA ALA A 42 -1.11 22.43 -6.63
C ALA A 42 0.07 21.60 -6.10
N SER A 43 1.31 22.04 -6.35
CA SER A 43 2.51 21.35 -5.83
C SER A 43 2.58 21.36 -4.30
N ARG A 44 2.18 22.46 -3.65
CA ARG A 44 2.08 22.53 -2.19
C ARG A 44 1.01 21.59 -1.66
N LEU A 45 -0.19 21.59 -2.24
CA LEU A 45 -1.26 20.67 -1.85
C LEU A 45 -0.87 19.20 -2.02
N VAL A 46 -0.18 18.85 -3.11
CA VAL A 46 0.32 17.48 -3.31
C VAL A 46 1.38 17.11 -2.26
N LYS A 47 2.33 18.01 -1.99
CA LYS A 47 3.36 17.83 -0.96
C LYS A 47 2.78 17.75 0.45
N GLU A 48 1.71 18.48 0.74
CA GLU A 48 1.00 18.43 2.01
C GLU A 48 0.21 17.13 2.16
N LYS A 49 -0.51 16.75 1.10
CA LYS A 49 -1.27 15.50 1.06
C LYS A 49 -0.36 14.28 1.16
N SER A 50 0.88 14.35 0.67
CA SER A 50 1.87 13.28 0.84
C SER A 50 2.44 13.20 2.26
N LYS A 51 2.45 14.29 3.03
CA LYS A 51 2.93 14.29 4.43
C LYS A 51 1.92 13.69 5.41
N SER A 52 0.62 13.83 5.13
CA SER A 52 -0.45 13.31 6.01
C SER A 52 -0.29 11.82 6.32
N PRO A 53 -0.09 10.93 5.33
CA PRO A 53 0.24 9.53 5.56
C PRO A 53 1.47 9.30 6.44
N ILE A 54 2.53 10.06 6.23
CA ILE A 54 3.80 9.88 6.95
C ILE A 54 3.62 10.23 8.43
N VAL A 55 2.88 11.31 8.71
CA VAL A 55 2.54 11.68 10.09
C VAL A 55 1.62 10.65 10.73
N ALA A 56 0.58 10.20 10.04
CA ALA A 56 -0.31 9.17 10.55
C ALA A 56 0.44 7.87 10.89
N LYS A 57 1.43 7.47 10.08
CA LYS A 57 2.30 6.31 10.32
C LYS A 57 3.26 6.48 11.50
N ALA A 58 3.65 7.72 11.77
CA ALA A 58 4.58 8.03 12.85
C ALA A 58 3.87 8.17 14.21
N LEU A 59 2.55 8.02 14.26
CA LEU A 59 1.76 8.11 15.48
C LEU A 59 1.21 6.74 15.85
N ASP A 60 1.51 6.30 17.06
CA ASP A 60 0.89 5.13 17.66
C ASP A 60 -0.29 5.59 18.51
N ILE A 61 -1.51 5.32 18.06
CA ILE A 61 -2.73 5.82 18.69
C ILE A 61 -3.63 4.67 19.12
N PHE A 62 -3.85 4.56 20.42
CA PHE A 62 -4.71 3.56 21.02
C PHE A 62 -5.80 4.21 21.88
N TRP A 63 -6.94 3.54 22.02
CA TRP A 63 -7.95 3.92 22.99
C TRP A 63 -8.40 2.75 23.85
N SER A 64 -8.67 3.00 25.12
CA SER A 64 -9.18 2.00 26.06
C SER A 64 -10.35 2.56 26.84
N LEU A 65 -11.33 1.70 27.13
CA LEU A 65 -12.48 2.03 27.96
C LEU A 65 -12.34 1.41 29.33
N ASP A 66 -12.40 2.23 30.38
CA ASP A 66 -12.39 1.80 31.78
C ASP A 66 -13.59 2.41 32.50
N GLY A 67 -14.64 1.59 32.69
CA GLY A 67 -15.94 2.05 33.17
C GLY A 67 -16.54 3.13 32.27
N SER A 68 -16.74 4.33 32.81
CA SER A 68 -17.25 5.51 32.08
C SER A 68 -16.15 6.40 31.49
N ASN A 69 -14.88 6.03 31.66
CA ASN A 69 -13.74 6.82 31.20
C ASN A 69 -13.18 6.25 29.90
N LEU A 70 -13.03 7.11 28.90
CA LEU A 70 -12.32 6.80 27.66
C LEU A 70 -10.92 7.39 27.72
N THR A 71 -9.89 6.55 27.67
CA THR A 71 -8.49 7.00 27.60
C THR A 71 -7.93 6.79 26.21
N ILE A 72 -7.30 7.81 25.66
CA ILE A 72 -6.68 7.81 24.33
C ILE A 72 -5.20 8.07 24.52
N GLU A 73 -4.37 7.10 24.19
CA GLU A 73 -2.91 7.19 24.22
C GLU A 73 -2.41 7.52 22.82
N ILE A 74 -1.63 8.58 22.71
CA ILE A 74 -1.00 9.04 21.46
C ILE A 74 0.51 9.10 21.72
N ALA A 75 1.30 8.28 21.02
CA ALA A 75 2.75 8.37 21.03
C ALA A 75 3.27 8.81 19.66
N SER A 76 4.24 9.72 19.62
CA SER A 76 4.86 10.17 18.37
C SER A 76 6.27 9.67 18.19
N ARG A 77 6.54 9.18 16.98
CA ARG A 77 7.86 8.91 16.42
C ARG A 77 8.19 9.88 15.28
N TYR A 78 7.34 10.89 15.05
CA TYR A 78 7.54 11.84 13.96
C TYR A 78 8.71 12.76 14.28
N ALA A 79 9.56 13.04 13.27
CA ALA A 79 10.80 13.80 13.46
C ALA A 79 10.55 15.28 13.80
N ASP A 80 9.42 15.84 13.37
CA ASP A 80 9.03 17.22 13.67
C ASP A 80 7.99 17.27 14.80
N ALA A 81 7.91 18.41 15.49
CA ALA A 81 6.87 18.63 16.48
C ALA A 81 5.48 18.67 15.84
N LEU A 82 4.56 17.88 16.39
CA LEU A 82 3.15 17.88 16.05
C LEU A 82 2.34 18.52 17.17
N LEU A 83 1.11 18.92 16.88
CA LEU A 83 0.14 19.43 17.83
C LEU A 83 -1.09 18.53 17.77
N VAL A 84 -1.48 17.90 18.87
CA VAL A 84 -2.81 17.27 18.97
C VAL A 84 -3.81 18.40 19.15
N THR A 85 -4.61 18.71 18.12
CA THR A 85 -5.51 19.88 18.10
C THR A 85 -6.95 19.56 18.44
N GLY A 86 -7.37 18.30 18.25
CA GLY A 86 -8.72 17.86 18.55
C GLY A 86 -8.84 16.34 18.64
N VAL A 87 -9.97 15.87 19.16
CA VAL A 87 -10.35 14.45 19.17
C VAL A 87 -11.83 14.34 18.87
N THR A 88 -12.19 13.49 17.92
CA THR A 88 -13.59 13.14 17.64
C THR A 88 -13.86 11.70 18.04
N VAL A 89 -14.92 11.48 18.81
CA VAL A 89 -15.40 10.14 19.18
C VAL A 89 -16.80 9.94 18.61
N LEU A 90 -16.96 8.90 17.82
CA LEU A 90 -18.27 8.40 17.38
C LEU A 90 -18.68 7.27 18.32
N TRP A 91 -19.85 7.39 18.93
CA TRP A 91 -20.39 6.40 19.86
C TRP A 91 -21.34 5.41 19.16
N ASN A 92 -21.61 4.29 19.82
CA ASN A 92 -22.52 3.24 19.33
C ASN A 92 -23.98 3.69 19.20
N ASP A 93 -24.38 4.71 19.94
CA ASP A 93 -25.69 5.38 19.83
C ASP A 93 -25.74 6.43 18.70
N SER A 94 -24.71 6.48 17.85
CA SER A 94 -24.51 7.47 16.78
C SER A 94 -24.29 8.92 17.24
N SER A 95 -24.19 9.17 18.55
CA SER A 95 -23.79 10.49 19.05
C SER A 95 -22.31 10.75 18.77
N ILE A 96 -21.93 12.02 18.68
CA ILE A 96 -20.56 12.45 18.42
C ILE A 96 -20.10 13.32 19.59
N THR A 97 -18.91 13.05 20.11
CA THR A 97 -18.20 13.95 21.03
C THR A 97 -17.00 14.53 20.33
N MET A 98 -16.92 15.87 20.31
CA MET A 98 -15.78 16.60 19.77
C MET A 98 -15.07 17.32 20.91
N LEU A 99 -13.79 17.04 21.06
CA LEU A 99 -12.87 17.71 21.95
C LEU A 99 -11.98 18.62 21.12
N ASP A 100 -11.94 19.90 21.48
CA ASP A 100 -11.08 20.91 20.88
C ASP A 100 -10.59 21.90 21.95
N ARG A 101 -10.03 23.04 21.54
CA ARG A 101 -9.59 24.10 22.44
C ARG A 101 -10.71 24.73 23.27
N LEU A 102 -11.95 24.72 22.77
CA LEU A 102 -13.11 25.37 23.36
C LEU A 102 -13.95 24.41 24.21
N ASN A 103 -13.86 23.11 23.96
CA ASN A 103 -14.72 22.07 24.53
C ASN A 103 -13.93 21.03 25.34
N SER A 104 -13.05 21.47 26.26
CA SER A 104 -12.16 20.59 27.06
C SER A 104 -12.61 20.33 28.50
N SER A 105 -13.85 20.67 28.87
CA SER A 105 -14.39 20.36 30.20
C SER A 105 -14.46 18.85 30.44
N GLY A 106 -14.11 18.38 31.64
CA GLY A 106 -14.18 16.94 31.96
C GLY A 106 -13.12 16.09 31.26
N VAL A 107 -12.05 16.71 30.74
CA VAL A 107 -10.92 16.03 30.11
C VAL A 107 -9.67 16.20 30.97
N ARG A 108 -8.95 15.10 31.19
CA ARG A 108 -7.62 15.10 31.80
C ARG A 108 -6.59 14.80 30.71
N ILE A 109 -5.65 15.71 30.48
CA ILE A 109 -4.58 15.50 29.50
C ILE A 109 -3.24 15.44 30.23
N VAL A 110 -2.54 14.32 30.09
CA VAL A 110 -1.21 14.12 30.66
C VAL A 110 -0.25 13.85 29.52
N ALA A 111 0.77 14.69 29.37
CA ALA A 111 1.83 14.51 28.40
C ALA A 111 3.11 14.05 29.11
N GLU A 112 3.84 13.14 28.50
CA GLU A 112 5.10 12.58 28.95
C GLU A 112 6.17 12.84 27.89
N SER A 113 7.27 13.46 28.29
CA SER A 113 8.44 13.68 27.43
C SER A 113 9.33 12.44 27.36
N PRO A 114 10.28 12.36 26.40
CA PRO A 114 11.14 11.20 26.21
C PRO A 114 12.04 10.85 27.42
N ASP A 115 12.27 11.81 28.31
CA ASP A 115 13.02 11.64 29.56
C ASP A 115 12.15 11.09 30.71
N GLY A 116 10.85 10.82 30.46
CA GLY A 116 9.88 10.35 31.44
C GLY A 116 9.26 11.45 32.30
N SER A 117 9.61 12.73 32.07
CA SER A 117 8.96 13.83 32.79
C SER A 117 7.50 13.98 32.32
N THR A 118 6.59 14.26 33.24
CA THR A 118 5.16 14.43 32.91
C THR A 118 4.69 15.83 33.21
N TYR A 119 3.78 16.35 32.39
CA TYR A 119 3.05 17.58 32.66
C TYR A 119 1.56 17.40 32.35
N VAL A 120 0.73 18.09 33.13
CA VAL A 120 -0.73 18.11 32.92
C VAL A 120 -1.07 19.32 32.07
N ALA A 121 -1.83 19.11 31.00
CA ALA A 121 -2.33 20.19 30.15
C ALA A 121 -3.84 20.38 30.38
N ASP A 122 -4.26 21.63 30.50
CA ASP A 122 -5.66 21.96 30.79
C ASP A 122 -6.56 21.98 29.54
N ARG A 123 -5.96 21.99 28.35
CA ARG A 123 -6.66 22.11 27.05
C ARG A 123 -5.77 21.72 25.87
N LEU A 124 -6.42 21.42 24.75
CA LEU A 124 -5.77 21.33 23.44
C LEU A 124 -5.49 22.74 22.87
N PRO A 125 -4.46 22.92 22.01
CA PRO A 125 -3.56 21.89 21.49
C PRO A 125 -2.47 21.48 22.47
N VAL A 126 -1.99 20.24 22.34
CA VAL A 126 -0.87 19.70 23.12
C VAL A 126 0.27 19.34 22.16
N ALA A 127 1.47 19.83 22.46
CA ALA A 127 2.65 19.53 21.66
C ALA A 127 3.09 18.08 21.82
N LEU A 128 3.46 17.47 20.70
CA LEU A 128 3.85 16.07 20.58
C LEU A 128 5.14 16.02 19.75
N GLY A 129 6.27 16.13 20.44
CA GLY A 129 7.59 16.00 19.83
C GLY A 129 7.99 14.54 19.56
N PRO A 130 9.15 14.29 18.94
CA PRO A 130 9.68 12.94 18.79
C PRO A 130 9.84 12.25 20.14
N GLY A 131 9.24 11.06 20.30
CA GLY A 131 9.28 10.26 21.52
C GLY A 131 8.30 10.68 22.62
N TYR A 132 7.50 11.74 22.41
CA TYR A 132 6.49 12.16 23.38
C TYR A 132 5.31 11.19 23.40
N ARG A 133 4.67 11.07 24.57
CA ARG A 133 3.39 10.38 24.76
C ARG A 133 2.36 11.35 25.34
N VAL A 134 1.11 11.24 24.93
CA VAL A 134 -0.01 12.02 25.45
C VAL A 134 -1.16 11.09 25.75
N ASN A 135 -1.63 11.10 26.99
CA ASN A 135 -2.82 10.42 27.45
C ASN A 135 -3.95 11.43 27.63
N ILE A 136 -5.01 11.28 26.84
CA ILE A 136 -6.23 12.09 26.92
C ILE A 136 -7.34 11.22 27.51
N THR A 137 -7.75 11.52 28.73
CA THR A 137 -8.85 10.81 29.41
C THR A 137 -10.10 11.68 29.43
N LEU A 138 -11.16 11.21 28.78
CA LEU A 138 -12.50 11.80 28.82
C LEU A 138 -13.27 11.19 29.99
N VAL A 139 -13.39 11.95 31.09
CA VAL A 139 -13.93 11.45 32.36
C VAL A 139 -15.46 11.44 32.33
N GLY A 140 -16.07 10.28 32.50
CA GLY A 140 -17.54 10.12 32.52
C GLY A 140 -18.24 10.16 31.15
N TYR A 141 -17.51 10.37 30.04
CA TYR A 141 -18.11 10.50 28.71
C TYR A 141 -18.69 9.19 28.18
N ALA A 142 -18.15 8.05 28.56
CA ALA A 142 -18.59 6.75 28.07
C ALA A 142 -19.76 6.14 28.88
N SER A 143 -20.46 6.93 29.71
CA SER A 143 -21.55 6.49 30.60
C SER A 143 -22.63 5.64 29.90
N GLY A 144 -22.40 4.33 29.78
CA GLY A 144 -23.25 3.40 29.03
C GLY A 144 -23.04 3.37 27.50
N ARG A 145 -22.06 4.10 26.97
CA ARG A 145 -21.75 4.19 25.54
C ARG A 145 -20.42 3.54 25.23
N THR A 146 -20.33 2.84 24.10
CA THR A 146 -19.07 2.29 23.61
C THR A 146 -18.61 3.09 22.39
N PRO A 147 -17.32 3.47 22.30
CA PRO A 147 -16.83 4.18 21.13
C PRO A 147 -16.77 3.21 19.94
N VAL A 148 -17.33 3.65 18.81
CA VAL A 148 -17.25 2.97 17.50
C VAL A 148 -16.00 3.41 16.76
N ALA A 149 -15.66 4.70 16.84
CA ALA A 149 -14.45 5.25 16.26
C ALA A 149 -13.91 6.38 17.14
N VAL A 150 -12.59 6.45 17.28
CA VAL A 150 -11.88 7.53 17.97
C VAL A 150 -10.86 8.08 17.00
N ILE A 151 -10.91 9.38 16.73
CA ILE A 151 -10.12 10.04 15.68
C ILE A 151 -9.48 11.30 16.24
N PRO A 152 -8.25 11.22 16.78
CA PRO A 152 -7.44 12.40 17.04
C PRO A 152 -7.10 13.15 15.76
N VAL A 153 -7.10 14.48 15.85
CA VAL A 153 -6.64 15.37 14.80
C VAL A 153 -5.30 15.94 15.24
N VAL A 154 -4.27 15.68 14.44
CA VAL A 154 -2.94 16.24 14.63
C VAL A 154 -2.65 17.30 13.57
N SER A 155 -1.97 18.36 13.97
CA SER A 155 -1.50 19.41 13.08
C SER A 155 0.01 19.58 13.19
N GLY A 156 0.66 19.76 12.04
CA GLY A 156 2.01 20.33 11.93
C GLY A 156 1.97 21.47 10.92
N SER A 157 2.97 22.33 10.82
CA SER A 157 2.95 23.33 9.74
C SER A 157 3.35 22.69 8.41
N PRO A 158 2.51 22.71 7.35
CA PRO A 158 1.12 23.20 7.24
C PRO A 158 0.04 22.09 7.23
N LEU A 159 0.41 20.89 7.66
CA LEU A 159 -0.42 19.70 7.70
C LEU A 159 -1.53 19.71 8.78
N VAL A 160 -2.71 19.20 8.43
CA VAL A 160 -3.72 18.72 9.37
C VAL A 160 -4.12 17.31 8.96
N ALA A 161 -4.00 16.33 9.87
CA ALA A 161 -4.28 14.94 9.60
C ALA A 161 -5.19 14.34 10.68
N PRO A 162 -6.39 13.84 10.32
CA PRO A 162 -7.15 12.95 11.19
C PRO A 162 -6.51 11.56 11.17
N VAL A 163 -6.24 10.99 12.34
CA VAL A 163 -5.59 9.68 12.47
C VAL A 163 -6.49 8.77 13.32
N PRO A 164 -7.04 7.67 12.77
CA PRO A 164 -7.90 6.79 13.54
C PRO A 164 -7.11 6.04 14.62
N ALA A 165 -7.69 5.96 15.81
CA ALA A 165 -7.13 5.26 16.96
C ALA A 165 -7.62 3.81 16.99
N ALA A 166 -6.73 2.86 17.29
CA ALA A 166 -7.07 1.45 17.44
C ALA A 166 -7.56 1.15 18.87
N PRO A 167 -8.52 0.23 19.08
CA PRO A 167 -8.84 -0.26 20.41
C PRO A 167 -7.62 -0.93 21.04
N ARG A 168 -7.27 -0.54 22.26
CA ARG A 168 -6.28 -1.23 23.08
C ARG A 168 -6.94 -2.53 23.54
N ALA A 169 -6.41 -3.67 23.09
CA ALA A 169 -6.80 -4.96 23.63
C ALA A 169 -6.65 -4.89 25.16
N ALA A 170 -7.71 -5.25 25.90
CA ALA A 170 -7.64 -5.33 27.34
C ALA A 170 -6.42 -6.20 27.68
N ALA A 171 -5.49 -5.66 28.49
CA ALA A 171 -4.38 -6.45 28.98
C ALA A 171 -5.00 -7.57 29.81
N ALA A 172 -5.19 -8.74 29.19
CA ALA A 172 -5.71 -9.91 29.87
C ALA A 172 -4.80 -10.14 31.08
N GLY A 173 -5.42 -10.16 32.27
CA GLY A 173 -4.70 -10.22 33.54
C GLY A 173 -3.61 -11.28 33.52
N GLY A 174 -2.41 -10.86 33.89
CA GLY A 174 -1.19 -11.66 33.81
C GLY A 174 -0.50 -11.48 32.46
N ALA A 175 0.55 -10.67 32.45
CA ALA A 175 1.60 -10.76 31.43
C ALA A 175 2.30 -12.12 31.55
N ALA A 176 1.61 -13.22 31.26
CA ALA A 176 2.26 -14.30 30.57
C ALA A 176 2.80 -13.64 29.30
N SER A 177 4.12 -13.59 29.15
CA SER A 177 4.74 -13.14 27.91
C SER A 177 4.02 -13.89 26.79
N GLN A 178 3.12 -13.22 26.07
CA GLN A 178 2.63 -13.76 24.82
C GLN A 178 3.92 -14.01 24.05
N PRO A 179 4.27 -15.28 23.75
CA PRO A 179 5.50 -15.56 23.04
C PRO A 179 5.46 -14.67 21.81
N THR A 180 6.44 -13.78 21.67
CA THR A 180 6.48 -12.81 20.59
C THR A 180 6.34 -13.59 19.29
N ARG A 181 5.14 -13.58 18.71
CA ARG A 181 4.81 -14.31 17.48
C ARG A 181 5.43 -13.65 16.25
N TYR A 182 6.28 -12.67 16.48
CA TYR A 182 7.03 -12.02 15.44
C TYR A 182 8.46 -11.73 15.89
N SER A 183 9.38 -11.72 14.92
CA SER A 183 10.72 -11.16 15.06
C SER A 183 10.93 -10.08 14.01
N LEU A 184 11.71 -9.07 14.37
CA LEU A 184 12.08 -7.97 13.47
C LEU A 184 13.41 -8.31 12.79
N ALA A 185 13.41 -8.29 11.47
CA ALA A 185 14.60 -8.26 10.65
C ALA A 185 14.74 -6.89 9.99
N LEU A 186 15.98 -6.44 9.79
CA LEU A 186 16.28 -5.20 9.09
C LEU A 186 16.80 -5.51 7.70
N LEU A 187 16.19 -4.88 6.69
CA LEU A 187 16.66 -4.84 5.31
C LEU A 187 17.83 -3.88 5.19
N GLU A 188 18.62 -4.00 4.13
CA GLU A 188 19.78 -3.15 3.88
C GLU A 188 19.35 -1.71 3.51
N SER A 189 18.25 -1.58 2.77
CA SER A 189 17.72 -0.29 2.33
C SER A 189 16.35 0.04 2.92
N THR A 190 15.99 1.33 2.88
CA THR A 190 14.63 1.79 3.16
C THR A 190 13.70 1.42 2.01
N MET A 191 12.56 0.83 2.34
CA MET A 191 11.54 0.43 1.37
C MET A 191 10.53 1.56 1.20
N LEU A 192 10.21 1.87 -0.06
CA LEU A 192 9.29 2.94 -0.44
C LEU A 192 8.05 2.36 -1.11
N ASP A 193 7.02 3.19 -1.33
CA ASP A 193 5.88 2.82 -2.15
C ASP A 193 6.33 2.16 -3.46
N CYS A 194 5.56 1.19 -3.93
CA CYS A 194 5.88 0.34 -5.07
C CYS A 194 6.99 -0.72 -4.85
N THR A 195 7.47 -0.92 -3.62
CA THR A 195 8.33 -2.07 -3.31
C THR A 195 7.65 -3.37 -3.71
N VAL A 196 8.36 -4.30 -4.34
CA VAL A 196 7.84 -5.62 -4.72
C VAL A 196 8.76 -6.71 -4.19
N THR A 197 8.19 -7.87 -3.89
CA THR A 197 8.88 -8.94 -3.20
C THR A 197 8.60 -10.27 -3.87
N TRP A 198 9.50 -11.21 -3.66
CA TRP A 198 9.24 -12.61 -3.90
C TRP A 198 9.98 -13.42 -2.85
N LEU A 199 9.35 -14.46 -2.32
CA LEU A 199 9.92 -15.32 -1.30
C LEU A 199 9.74 -16.78 -1.69
N GLY A 200 10.83 -17.56 -1.63
CA GLY A 200 10.74 -18.98 -1.91
C GLY A 200 12.10 -19.67 -1.98
N SER A 201 12.06 -20.94 -2.40
CA SER A 201 13.26 -21.73 -2.65
C SER A 201 13.82 -21.43 -4.04
N ALA A 202 15.10 -21.08 -4.11
CA ALA A 202 15.81 -20.80 -5.34
C ALA A 202 17.22 -21.38 -5.33
N THR A 203 17.84 -21.50 -6.51
CA THR A 203 19.23 -21.92 -6.63
C THR A 203 20.10 -20.68 -6.75
N VAL A 204 20.92 -20.41 -5.74
CA VAL A 204 21.88 -19.30 -5.73
C VAL A 204 23.28 -19.88 -5.72
N ASN A 205 24.10 -19.51 -6.70
CA ASN A 205 25.48 -20.02 -6.86
C ASN A 205 25.58 -21.56 -6.83
N GLY A 206 24.58 -22.25 -7.40
CA GLY A 206 24.56 -23.71 -7.47
C GLY A 206 24.05 -24.43 -6.20
N ALA A 207 23.68 -23.70 -5.15
CA ALA A 207 23.09 -24.26 -3.94
C ALA A 207 21.60 -23.89 -3.83
N ALA A 208 20.77 -24.85 -3.43
CA ALA A 208 19.39 -24.56 -3.05
C ALA A 208 19.40 -23.73 -1.75
N SER A 209 18.69 -22.61 -1.76
CA SER A 209 18.58 -21.70 -0.63
C SER A 209 17.19 -21.07 -0.58
N THR A 210 16.79 -20.71 0.61
CA THR A 210 15.54 -20.02 0.91
C THR A 210 15.82 -18.53 0.78
N ILE A 211 15.31 -17.88 -0.25
CA ILE A 211 15.65 -16.48 -0.55
C ILE A 211 14.44 -15.57 -0.52
N LEU A 212 14.68 -14.35 -0.08
CA LEU A 212 13.78 -13.21 -0.23
C LEU A 212 14.41 -12.25 -1.24
N LEU A 213 13.66 -11.96 -2.30
CA LEU A 213 13.96 -10.91 -3.26
C LEU A 213 13.15 -9.68 -2.88
N VAL A 214 13.81 -8.53 -2.78
CA VAL A 214 13.17 -7.25 -2.46
C VAL A 214 13.56 -6.22 -3.50
N ALA A 215 12.65 -5.92 -4.40
CA ALA A 215 12.79 -4.88 -5.39
C ALA A 215 12.31 -3.54 -4.82
N ARG A 216 13.25 -2.62 -4.62
CA ARG A 216 13.01 -1.39 -3.87
C ARG A 216 12.19 -0.39 -4.68
N GLY A 217 11.07 0.06 -4.11
CA GLY A 217 10.22 1.10 -4.70
C GLY A 217 11.00 2.36 -5.05
N GLY A 218 10.80 2.91 -6.25
CA GLY A 218 11.52 4.07 -6.76
C GLY A 218 12.99 3.82 -7.15
N SER A 219 13.49 2.59 -7.00
CA SER A 219 14.84 2.18 -7.41
C SER A 219 14.81 1.24 -8.62
N ARG A 220 16.00 0.91 -9.14
CA ARG A 220 16.23 -0.19 -10.09
C ARG A 220 16.78 -1.45 -9.41
N ASP A 221 17.03 -1.39 -8.11
CA ASP A 221 17.71 -2.45 -7.39
C ASP A 221 16.75 -3.53 -6.91
N ILE A 222 17.14 -4.79 -7.11
CA ILE A 222 16.56 -5.97 -6.47
C ILE A 222 17.59 -6.51 -5.48
N GLU A 223 17.28 -6.42 -4.21
CA GLU A 223 18.12 -6.95 -3.14
C GLU A 223 17.80 -8.42 -2.90
N VAL A 224 18.84 -9.24 -2.79
CA VAL A 224 18.73 -10.68 -2.56
C VAL A 224 19.16 -10.98 -1.14
N TYR A 225 18.27 -11.62 -0.38
CA TYR A 225 18.53 -12.04 0.99
C TYR A 225 18.41 -13.55 1.11
N ASN A 226 19.27 -14.16 1.93
CA ASN A 226 19.06 -15.49 2.45
C ASN A 226 18.16 -15.42 3.68
N VAL A 227 17.16 -16.29 3.75
CA VAL A 227 16.24 -16.38 4.88
C VAL A 227 16.72 -17.53 5.75
N THR A 228 17.15 -17.19 6.94
CA THR A 228 17.64 -18.14 7.95
C THR A 228 16.66 -18.18 9.12
N GLY A 229 16.68 -19.24 9.92
CA GLY A 229 15.88 -19.28 11.16
C GLY A 229 16.18 -18.13 12.14
N ALA A 230 17.32 -17.45 11.97
CA ALA A 230 17.74 -16.30 12.78
C ALA A 230 17.35 -14.93 12.17
N GLY A 231 16.83 -14.88 10.94
CA GLY A 231 16.48 -13.63 10.26
C GLY A 231 16.89 -13.57 8.79
N LEU A 232 17.01 -12.36 8.27
CA LEU A 232 17.39 -12.08 6.88
C LEU A 232 18.88 -11.72 6.79
N ALA A 233 19.61 -12.37 5.90
CA ALA A 233 21.02 -12.08 5.63
C ALA A 233 21.18 -11.58 4.19
N TYR A 234 21.63 -10.34 4.03
CA TYR A 234 21.88 -9.75 2.71
C TYR A 234 22.97 -10.52 1.95
N LEU A 235 22.74 -10.78 0.66
CA LEU A 235 23.71 -11.45 -0.21
C LEU A 235 24.33 -10.48 -1.21
N TYR A 236 23.51 -9.87 -2.06
CA TYR A 236 23.93 -8.93 -3.12
C TYR A 236 22.70 -8.21 -3.71
N SER A 237 22.94 -7.30 -4.66
CA SER A 237 21.90 -6.61 -5.42
C SER A 237 22.00 -6.89 -6.92
N ILE A 238 20.86 -6.88 -7.60
CA ILE A 238 20.69 -7.02 -9.05
C ILE A 238 20.10 -5.72 -9.59
N ASP A 239 20.72 -5.11 -10.62
CA ASP A 239 20.07 -4.06 -11.40
C ASP A 239 18.96 -4.67 -12.27
N ALA A 240 17.71 -4.28 -12.04
CA ALA A 240 16.53 -4.70 -12.79
C ALA A 240 16.48 -4.11 -14.20
N GLY A 241 17.27 -3.07 -14.49
CA GLY A 241 17.18 -2.36 -15.76
C GLY A 241 15.94 -1.47 -15.88
N THR A 242 15.03 -1.47 -14.91
CA THR A 242 13.80 -0.66 -14.84
C THR A 242 13.59 -0.11 -13.44
N VAL A 243 12.90 1.02 -13.31
CA VAL A 243 12.51 1.56 -12.01
C VAL A 243 11.22 0.89 -11.52
N PHE A 244 11.18 0.46 -10.26
CA PHE A 244 9.98 -0.06 -9.60
C PHE A 244 9.03 1.09 -9.22
N ASN A 245 8.20 1.49 -10.17
CA ASN A 245 7.26 2.61 -10.09
C ASN A 245 5.79 2.17 -10.01
N CYS A 246 5.55 1.00 -9.42
CA CYS A 246 4.26 0.30 -9.30
C CYS A 246 3.77 -0.37 -10.59
N SER A 247 4.48 -0.20 -11.70
CA SER A 247 4.21 -0.86 -13.00
C SER A 247 5.28 -1.89 -13.37
N ALA A 248 6.08 -2.32 -12.40
CA ALA A 248 7.02 -3.40 -12.56
C ALA A 248 6.90 -4.37 -11.37
N ASP A 249 7.04 -5.65 -11.65
CA ASP A 249 6.93 -6.71 -10.65
C ASP A 249 7.87 -7.87 -10.97
N ILE A 250 8.19 -8.69 -9.97
CA ILE A 250 9.13 -9.81 -10.12
C ILE A 250 8.53 -11.11 -9.60
N VAL A 251 8.94 -12.23 -10.20
CA VAL A 251 8.67 -13.56 -9.67
C VAL A 251 9.80 -14.50 -10.02
N TYR A 252 10.17 -15.39 -9.12
CA TYR A 252 11.09 -16.47 -9.45
C TYR A 252 10.32 -17.76 -9.74
N SER A 253 10.67 -18.44 -10.82
CA SER A 253 10.11 -19.73 -11.19
C SER A 253 11.10 -20.84 -10.82
N PRO A 254 10.83 -21.65 -9.78
CA PRO A 254 11.68 -22.79 -9.43
C PRO A 254 11.82 -23.81 -10.56
N ALA A 255 10.72 -24.08 -11.27
CA ALA A 255 10.67 -25.02 -12.39
C ALA A 255 11.62 -24.64 -13.55
N LYS A 256 11.90 -23.34 -13.74
CA LYS A 256 12.86 -22.85 -14.73
C LYS A 256 14.18 -22.40 -14.15
N SER A 257 14.28 -22.27 -12.83
CA SER A 257 15.40 -21.64 -12.14
C SER A 257 15.74 -20.25 -12.69
N LEU A 258 14.70 -19.46 -12.99
CA LEU A 258 14.82 -18.12 -13.57
C LEU A 258 13.98 -17.11 -12.78
N LEU A 259 14.56 -15.93 -12.57
CA LEU A 259 13.88 -14.73 -12.15
C LEU A 259 13.24 -14.05 -13.37
N TYR A 260 11.96 -13.74 -13.26
CA TYR A 260 11.20 -12.98 -14.24
C TYR A 260 10.90 -11.59 -13.70
N LEU A 261 10.95 -10.61 -14.60
CA LEU A 261 10.60 -9.23 -14.37
C LEU A 261 9.59 -8.82 -15.44
N VAL A 262 8.44 -8.30 -15.02
CA VAL A 262 7.50 -7.64 -15.93
C VAL A 262 7.64 -6.13 -15.79
N ASN A 263 7.60 -5.42 -16.92
CA ASN A 263 7.54 -3.96 -16.96
C ASN A 263 6.75 -3.49 -18.20
N ALA A 264 6.78 -2.19 -18.48
CA ALA A 264 6.05 -1.58 -19.60
C ALA A 264 6.55 -2.01 -20.99
N SER A 265 7.72 -2.63 -21.12
CA SER A 265 8.30 -3.08 -22.39
C SER A 265 8.08 -4.57 -22.66
N GLY A 266 7.88 -5.38 -21.62
CA GLY A 266 7.67 -6.81 -21.77
C GLY A 266 7.98 -7.59 -20.49
N ILE A 267 8.23 -8.87 -20.66
CA ILE A 267 8.76 -9.77 -19.63
C ILE A 267 10.20 -10.12 -19.96
N TYR A 268 11.05 -9.99 -18.97
CA TYR A 268 12.46 -10.32 -19.03
C TYR A 268 12.76 -11.48 -18.09
N ALA A 269 13.72 -12.30 -18.46
CA ALA A 269 14.17 -13.44 -17.67
C ALA A 269 15.69 -13.33 -17.43
N ARG A 270 16.12 -13.79 -16.26
CA ARG A 270 17.52 -13.81 -15.84
C ARG A 270 17.73 -14.91 -14.79
N SER A 271 18.89 -15.55 -14.77
CA SER A 271 19.30 -16.38 -13.63
C SER A 271 19.77 -15.51 -12.46
N LEU A 272 19.69 -16.02 -11.23
CA LEU A 272 20.18 -15.31 -10.04
C LEU A 272 21.72 -15.23 -9.96
N SER A 273 22.45 -15.58 -11.02
CA SER A 273 23.88 -15.33 -11.10
C SER A 273 24.19 -13.84 -11.24
N GLN A 274 25.18 -13.35 -10.49
CA GLN A 274 25.66 -11.96 -10.59
C GLN A 274 26.14 -11.60 -12.01
N ALA A 275 26.71 -12.57 -12.74
CA ALA A 275 27.27 -12.37 -14.07
C ALA A 275 26.23 -12.40 -15.20
N ASP A 276 25.00 -12.83 -14.93
CA ASP A 276 23.97 -12.94 -15.96
C ASP A 276 23.33 -11.58 -16.30
N THR A 277 22.68 -11.50 -17.46
CA THR A 277 22.02 -10.29 -17.94
C THR A 277 20.57 -10.57 -18.29
N TRP A 278 19.71 -9.56 -18.16
CA TRP A 278 18.29 -9.68 -18.55
C TRP A 278 18.12 -9.98 -20.04
N LYS A 279 17.32 -11.00 -20.34
CA LYS A 279 16.94 -11.38 -21.71
C LYS A 279 15.44 -11.20 -21.88
N LEU A 280 15.02 -10.60 -22.98
CA LEU A 280 13.60 -10.47 -23.29
C LEU A 280 13.01 -11.88 -23.49
N ALA A 281 12.08 -12.26 -22.62
CA ALA A 281 11.35 -13.52 -22.74
C ALA A 281 10.19 -13.36 -23.72
N THR A 282 9.43 -12.26 -23.61
CA THR A 282 8.35 -11.91 -24.55
C THR A 282 7.94 -10.44 -24.40
N SER A 283 7.49 -9.83 -25.48
CA SER A 283 6.86 -8.49 -25.49
C SER A 283 5.33 -8.55 -25.66
N ALA A 284 4.79 -9.75 -25.88
CA ALA A 284 3.37 -9.97 -26.09
C ALA A 284 2.55 -9.69 -24.81
N CYS A 285 3.19 -9.82 -23.65
CA CYS A 285 2.64 -9.37 -22.38
C CYS A 285 3.58 -8.41 -21.68
N ARG A 286 2.98 -7.39 -21.06
CA ARG A 286 3.66 -6.28 -20.41
C ARG A 286 2.75 -5.64 -19.36
N ALA A 287 3.36 -4.86 -18.48
CA ALA A 287 2.63 -3.96 -17.60
C ALA A 287 1.89 -2.89 -18.40
N LEU A 288 0.67 -2.58 -17.99
CA LEU A 288 -0.19 -1.53 -18.57
C LEU A 288 -0.42 -0.37 -17.61
N GLY A 289 -0.10 -0.53 -16.33
CA GLY A 289 -0.27 0.54 -15.34
C GLY A 289 0.15 0.12 -13.94
N PRO A 290 -0.13 0.93 -12.92
CA PRO A 290 0.13 0.57 -11.53
C PRO A 290 -0.57 -0.73 -11.14
N GLY A 291 -0.02 -1.45 -10.16
CA GLY A 291 -0.62 -2.67 -9.63
C GLY A 291 -0.39 -3.91 -10.49
N THR A 292 0.55 -3.86 -11.43
CA THR A 292 0.97 -5.05 -12.18
C THR A 292 1.44 -6.13 -11.22
N ARG A 293 0.99 -7.37 -11.46
CA ARG A 293 1.47 -8.56 -10.76
C ARG A 293 1.92 -9.64 -11.71
N ILE A 294 2.95 -10.38 -11.33
CA ILE A 294 3.40 -11.57 -12.04
C ILE A 294 3.50 -12.74 -11.08
N GLU A 295 2.92 -13.87 -11.48
CA GLU A 295 2.89 -15.11 -10.70
C GLU A 295 3.43 -16.26 -11.53
N ALA A 296 4.27 -17.10 -10.92
CA ALA A 296 4.78 -18.31 -11.53
C ALA A 296 3.91 -19.49 -11.12
N LEU A 297 3.49 -20.28 -12.11
CA LEU A 297 2.57 -21.41 -11.92
C LEU A 297 3.16 -22.68 -12.52
N GLU A 298 2.68 -23.82 -12.05
CA GLU A 298 2.96 -25.11 -12.66
C GLU A 298 1.67 -25.90 -12.80
N ALA A 299 1.28 -26.20 -14.05
CA ALA A 299 0.08 -26.97 -14.36
C ALA A 299 0.47 -28.18 -15.22
N GLN A 300 0.15 -29.39 -14.75
CA GLN A 300 0.48 -30.65 -15.45
C GLN A 300 1.97 -30.78 -15.81
N GLY A 301 2.87 -30.35 -14.91
CA GLY A 301 4.32 -30.37 -15.14
C GLY A 301 4.83 -29.33 -16.15
N ARG A 302 3.98 -28.37 -16.54
CA ARG A 302 4.33 -27.27 -17.43
C ARG A 302 4.39 -25.95 -16.66
N PRO A 303 5.47 -25.18 -16.78
CA PRO A 303 5.59 -23.88 -16.15
C PRO A 303 4.87 -22.79 -16.95
N TYR A 304 4.13 -21.93 -16.25
CA TYR A 304 3.45 -20.77 -16.80
C TYR A 304 3.77 -19.49 -16.02
N LEU A 305 3.56 -18.35 -16.67
CA LEU A 305 3.46 -17.05 -15.99
C LEU A 305 2.04 -16.54 -16.14
N PHE A 306 1.43 -16.14 -15.04
CA PHE A 306 0.23 -15.32 -15.05
C PHE A 306 0.64 -13.87 -14.78
N VAL A 307 0.12 -12.93 -15.56
CA VAL A 307 0.37 -11.50 -15.34
C VAL A 307 -0.95 -10.78 -15.21
N ALA A 308 -1.24 -10.20 -14.05
CA ALA A 308 -2.21 -9.12 -13.94
C ALA A 308 -1.53 -7.85 -14.43
N GLN A 309 -1.99 -7.28 -15.54
CA GLN A 309 -1.22 -6.24 -16.24
C GLN A 309 -1.23 -4.89 -15.52
N GLY A 310 -2.06 -4.70 -14.50
CA GLY A 310 -2.19 -3.45 -13.76
C GLY A 310 -3.02 -2.40 -14.51
N GLY A 311 -3.44 -1.35 -13.80
CA GLY A 311 -4.27 -0.27 -14.34
C GLY A 311 -5.69 -0.70 -14.75
N GLY A 312 -6.14 -1.88 -14.35
CA GLY A 312 -7.45 -2.44 -14.66
C GLY A 312 -7.50 -3.96 -14.57
N SER A 313 -8.51 -4.55 -15.20
CA SER A 313 -8.81 -6.00 -15.11
C SER A 313 -8.09 -6.87 -16.13
N SER A 314 -7.12 -6.36 -16.89
CA SER A 314 -6.46 -7.13 -17.95
C SER A 314 -5.46 -8.13 -17.39
N TYR A 315 -5.41 -9.33 -17.98
CA TYR A 315 -4.42 -10.33 -17.67
C TYR A 315 -3.89 -11.04 -18.92
N CYS A 316 -2.73 -11.67 -18.78
CA CYS A 316 -2.18 -12.58 -19.79
C CYS A 316 -1.59 -13.82 -19.13
N ILE A 317 -1.41 -14.88 -19.93
CA ILE A 317 -0.81 -16.14 -19.52
C ILE A 317 0.19 -16.58 -20.58
N ILE A 318 1.38 -16.94 -20.12
CA ILE A 318 2.50 -17.32 -20.96
C ILE A 318 2.92 -18.73 -20.63
N ASP A 319 3.03 -19.57 -21.66
CA ASP A 319 3.61 -20.90 -21.56
C ASP A 319 5.14 -20.82 -21.70
N LEU A 320 5.84 -21.29 -20.67
CA LEU A 320 7.30 -21.29 -20.60
C LEU A 320 7.94 -22.58 -21.13
N THR A 321 7.18 -23.54 -21.66
CA THR A 321 7.73 -24.78 -22.23
C THR A 321 8.56 -24.53 -23.49
N GLY A 322 8.31 -23.44 -24.22
CA GLY A 322 9.06 -23.00 -25.41
C GLY A 322 9.61 -21.57 -25.29
N GLN A 323 9.55 -20.79 -26.38
CA GLN A 323 10.02 -19.40 -26.44
C GLN A 323 9.09 -18.38 -25.75
N GLY A 324 8.32 -18.77 -24.72
CA GLY A 324 7.43 -17.83 -24.01
C GLY A 324 6.23 -17.37 -24.84
N LYS A 325 5.47 -18.31 -25.42
CA LYS A 325 4.28 -17.99 -26.21
C LYS A 325 3.12 -17.61 -25.27
N THR A 326 2.46 -16.49 -25.55
CA THR A 326 1.17 -16.17 -24.90
C THR A 326 0.12 -17.18 -25.34
N ILE A 327 -0.44 -17.90 -24.38
CA ILE A 327 -1.46 -18.93 -24.61
C ILE A 327 -2.85 -18.51 -24.16
N GLY A 328 -2.94 -17.46 -23.34
CA GLY A 328 -4.20 -16.86 -22.92
C GLY A 328 -4.01 -15.37 -22.67
N ALA A 329 -5.03 -14.58 -22.99
CA ALA A 329 -5.13 -13.19 -22.61
C ALA A 329 -6.61 -12.84 -22.49
N GLY A 330 -6.94 -11.96 -21.56
CA GLY A 330 -8.32 -11.61 -21.31
C GLY A 330 -8.48 -10.50 -20.30
N HIS A 331 -9.71 -10.32 -19.84
CA HIS A 331 -10.02 -9.47 -18.72
C HIS A 331 -10.67 -10.31 -17.63
N VAL A 332 -10.34 -10.08 -16.36
CA VAL A 332 -11.02 -10.67 -15.20
C VAL A 332 -12.53 -10.40 -15.27
N SER A 333 -12.91 -9.30 -15.91
CA SER A 333 -14.31 -8.92 -16.14
C SER A 333 -14.96 -9.62 -17.34
N ALA A 334 -14.22 -10.29 -18.23
CA ALA A 334 -14.77 -10.87 -19.46
C ALA A 334 -15.67 -12.09 -19.17
N GLY A 335 -16.96 -11.85 -18.92
CA GLY A 335 -18.07 -12.80 -19.07
C GLY A 335 -18.18 -13.94 -18.04
N GLU A 336 -17.08 -14.39 -17.45
CA GLU A 336 -17.06 -15.61 -16.64
C GLU A 336 -17.31 -15.37 -15.14
N MET A 337 -17.13 -14.14 -14.65
CA MET A 337 -17.35 -13.80 -13.25
C MET A 337 -18.35 -12.65 -13.08
N ILE A 338 -19.63 -13.00 -13.12
CA ILE A 338 -20.74 -12.12 -12.74
C ILE A 338 -21.25 -12.56 -11.37
N VAL A 339 -21.23 -11.65 -10.39
CA VAL A 339 -21.75 -11.89 -9.04
C VAL A 339 -22.78 -10.81 -8.77
N ASN A 340 -23.98 -11.19 -8.29
CA ASN A 340 -25.05 -10.23 -7.95
C ASN A 340 -25.34 -9.20 -9.07
N GLY A 341 -25.27 -9.63 -10.33
CA GLY A 341 -25.53 -8.77 -11.50
C GLY A 341 -24.42 -7.78 -11.87
N GLY A 342 -23.27 -7.79 -11.20
CA GLY A 342 -22.09 -6.98 -11.54
C GLY A 342 -20.90 -7.84 -11.94
N ARG A 343 -20.05 -7.31 -12.82
CA ARG A 343 -18.80 -8.00 -13.23
C ARG A 343 -17.74 -7.81 -12.15
N LEU A 344 -16.94 -8.84 -11.92
CA LEU A 344 -15.75 -8.70 -11.08
C LEU A 344 -14.63 -8.00 -11.85
N VAL A 345 -14.05 -6.96 -11.25
CA VAL A 345 -12.95 -6.19 -11.79
C VAL A 345 -11.79 -6.14 -10.80
N ALA A 346 -10.57 -6.09 -11.31
CA ALA A 346 -9.39 -5.84 -10.50
C ALA A 346 -9.18 -4.32 -10.35
N GLY A 347 -8.72 -3.89 -9.18
CA GLY A 347 -8.44 -2.47 -8.93
C GLY A 347 -7.15 -2.00 -9.61
N ASN A 348 -6.89 -0.69 -9.50
CA ASN A 348 -5.61 -0.10 -9.91
C ASN A 348 -4.41 -0.68 -9.16
N TYR A 349 -4.65 -1.32 -8.01
CA TYR A 349 -3.65 -2.07 -7.27
C TYR A 349 -4.22 -3.44 -6.97
N THR A 350 -3.68 -4.44 -7.65
CA THR A 350 -4.05 -5.84 -7.47
C THR A 350 -3.04 -6.51 -6.54
N VAL A 351 -3.55 -7.33 -5.63
CA VAL A 351 -2.75 -8.32 -4.91
C VAL A 351 -3.11 -9.70 -5.45
N SER A 352 -2.10 -10.55 -5.56
CA SER A 352 -2.23 -11.91 -6.00
C SER A 352 -1.33 -12.82 -5.18
N ALA A 353 -1.63 -14.11 -5.24
CA ALA A 353 -0.73 -15.17 -4.82
C ALA A 353 -0.97 -16.37 -5.73
N ALA A 354 0.04 -17.23 -5.88
CA ALA A 354 -0.09 -18.48 -6.61
C ALA A 354 0.18 -19.69 -5.72
N SER A 355 -0.48 -20.80 -6.04
CA SER A 355 -0.13 -22.12 -5.53
C SER A 355 -0.47 -23.19 -6.55
N GLY A 356 0.54 -23.98 -6.94
CA GLY A 356 0.40 -25.01 -7.96
C GLY A 356 -0.05 -24.42 -9.30
N ASP A 357 -1.24 -24.82 -9.75
CA ASP A 357 -1.84 -24.38 -11.01
C ASP A 357 -2.83 -23.21 -10.84
N THR A 358 -3.00 -22.69 -9.62
CA THR A 358 -4.06 -21.75 -9.28
C THR A 358 -3.49 -20.40 -8.84
N VAL A 359 -4.04 -19.31 -9.40
CA VAL A 359 -3.80 -17.93 -8.97
C VAL A 359 -5.00 -17.42 -8.22
N TYR A 360 -4.75 -16.78 -7.08
CA TYR A 360 -5.74 -16.06 -6.29
C TYR A 360 -5.58 -14.56 -6.53
N ILE A 361 -6.68 -13.85 -6.74
CA ILE A 361 -6.66 -12.40 -6.98
C ILE A 361 -7.77 -11.73 -6.18
N LEU A 362 -7.45 -10.59 -5.58
CA LEU A 362 -8.48 -9.72 -5.02
C LEU A 362 -9.17 -8.93 -6.15
N ALA A 363 -10.46 -9.16 -6.30
CA ALA A 363 -11.34 -8.46 -7.22
C ALA A 363 -12.50 -7.80 -6.46
N TYR A 364 -13.26 -6.93 -7.12
CA TYR A 364 -14.49 -6.38 -6.57
C TYR A 364 -15.58 -6.31 -7.62
N ASN A 365 -16.82 -6.38 -7.15
CA ASN A 365 -18.00 -6.17 -7.96
C ASN A 365 -18.07 -4.70 -8.38
N GLU A 366 -18.08 -4.43 -9.69
CA GLU A 366 -18.10 -3.04 -10.20
C GLU A 366 -19.37 -2.27 -9.85
N THR A 367 -20.49 -3.00 -9.61
CA THR A 367 -21.79 -2.42 -9.27
C THR A 367 -21.92 -2.19 -7.77
N THR A 368 -21.62 -3.20 -6.95
CA THR A 368 -21.84 -3.13 -5.49
C THR A 368 -20.60 -2.66 -4.71
N GLY A 369 -19.42 -2.70 -5.32
CA GLY A 369 -18.14 -2.45 -4.66
C GLY A 369 -17.70 -3.56 -3.69
N GLU A 370 -18.47 -4.65 -3.59
CA GLU A 370 -18.18 -5.76 -2.69
C GLU A 370 -16.91 -6.50 -3.13
N PRO A 371 -15.99 -6.81 -2.21
CA PRO A 371 -14.72 -7.43 -2.55
C PRO A 371 -14.80 -8.97 -2.50
N TYR A 372 -14.08 -9.62 -3.38
CA TYR A 372 -14.08 -11.07 -3.58
C TYR A 372 -12.69 -11.60 -3.89
N ILE A 373 -12.45 -12.87 -3.55
CA ILE A 373 -11.27 -13.62 -3.98
C ILE A 373 -11.65 -14.44 -5.21
N ALA A 374 -11.12 -14.04 -6.36
CA ALA A 374 -11.24 -14.77 -7.62
C ALA A 374 -10.09 -15.78 -7.75
N LEU A 375 -10.36 -16.92 -8.40
CA LEU A 375 -9.35 -17.90 -8.76
C LEU A 375 -9.26 -18.03 -10.27
N TYR A 376 -8.05 -18.15 -10.77
CA TYR A 376 -7.78 -18.64 -12.11
C TYR A 376 -7.05 -19.98 -12.02
N ASN A 377 -7.61 -21.03 -12.63
CA ASN A 377 -6.96 -22.32 -12.72
C ASN A 377 -6.33 -22.49 -14.12
N ALA A 378 -5.00 -22.66 -14.16
CA ALA A 378 -4.25 -22.80 -15.40
C ALA A 378 -4.48 -24.15 -16.10
N THR A 379 -4.81 -25.21 -15.35
CA THR A 379 -5.09 -26.54 -15.91
C THR A 379 -6.39 -26.53 -16.72
N SER A 380 -7.48 -26.01 -16.14
CA SER A 380 -8.78 -25.90 -16.81
C SER A 380 -8.95 -24.63 -17.63
N SER A 381 -8.01 -23.68 -17.51
CA SER A 381 -8.06 -22.36 -18.11
C SER A 381 -9.35 -21.57 -17.80
N SER A 382 -9.85 -21.69 -16.56
CA SER A 382 -11.15 -21.14 -16.15
C SER A 382 -11.07 -20.28 -14.91
N TRP A 383 -11.97 -19.29 -14.82
CA TRP A 383 -12.19 -18.50 -13.62
C TRP A 383 -13.25 -19.10 -12.69
N SER A 384 -13.06 -18.92 -11.39
CA SER A 384 -14.06 -19.25 -10.37
C SER A 384 -13.96 -18.31 -9.16
N LEU A 385 -14.94 -18.39 -8.26
CA LEU A 385 -15.01 -17.57 -7.05
C LEU A 385 -14.70 -18.42 -5.81
N LEU A 386 -13.83 -17.92 -4.92
CA LEU A 386 -13.51 -18.62 -3.67
C LEU A 386 -14.46 -18.16 -2.56
N ALA A 387 -14.43 -16.86 -2.28
CA ALA A 387 -15.13 -16.27 -1.14
C ALA A 387 -15.28 -14.75 -1.30
N LYS A 388 -16.17 -14.18 -0.49
CA LYS A 388 -16.19 -12.75 -0.22
C LYS A 388 -14.96 -12.39 0.62
N ALA A 389 -14.23 -11.35 0.21
CA ALA A 389 -13.07 -10.87 0.93
C ALA A 389 -13.51 -9.98 2.12
N PRO A 390 -12.69 -9.86 3.18
CA PRO A 390 -13.00 -9.03 4.35
C PRO A 390 -12.92 -7.53 4.06
N GLY A 391 -12.23 -7.14 2.98
CA GLY A 391 -12.06 -5.75 2.58
C GLY A 391 -11.58 -5.60 1.14
N ARG A 392 -11.81 -4.41 0.58
CA ARG A 392 -11.51 -4.08 -0.82
C ARG A 392 -10.05 -3.67 -1.06
N TYR A 393 -9.40 -3.14 -0.03
CA TYR A 393 -8.03 -2.65 -0.12
C TYR A 393 -7.11 -3.59 0.63
N ALA A 394 -6.37 -4.40 -0.13
CA ALA A 394 -5.33 -5.24 0.40
C ALA A 394 -3.97 -4.76 -0.10
N VAL A 395 -2.95 -4.97 0.72
CA VAL A 395 -1.58 -4.60 0.41
C VAL A 395 -0.69 -5.82 0.17
N GLY A 396 -1.07 -6.98 0.68
CA GLY A 396 -0.36 -8.24 0.45
C GLY A 396 -1.29 -9.44 0.43
N MET A 397 -0.90 -10.45 -0.32
CA MET A 397 -1.55 -11.76 -0.38
C MET A 397 -0.47 -12.82 -0.51
N ALA A 398 -0.56 -13.91 0.25
CA ALA A 398 0.38 -15.02 0.19
C ALA A 398 -0.37 -16.35 0.31
N CYS A 399 0.19 -17.45 -0.21
CA CYS A 399 -0.46 -18.76 -0.18
C CYS A 399 0.54 -19.88 0.17
N ASN A 400 0.08 -20.91 0.88
CA ASN A 400 0.85 -22.14 1.12
C ASN A 400 0.18 -23.39 0.53
N GLY A 401 -0.78 -23.20 -0.36
CA GLY A 401 -1.58 -24.24 -0.99
C GLY A 401 -2.85 -24.64 -0.26
N THR A 402 -2.88 -24.60 1.07
CA THR A 402 -4.12 -24.88 1.85
C THR A 402 -4.71 -23.62 2.47
N THR A 403 -3.87 -22.62 2.69
CA THR A 403 -4.20 -21.37 3.34
C THR A 403 -3.75 -20.21 2.47
N LEU A 404 -4.66 -19.27 2.28
CA LEU A 404 -4.41 -17.95 1.73
C LEU A 404 -4.38 -16.94 2.88
N TRP A 405 -3.36 -16.10 2.92
CA TRP A 405 -3.29 -14.96 3.83
C TRP A 405 -3.56 -13.68 3.06
N LEU A 406 -4.34 -12.80 3.66
CA LEU A 406 -4.69 -11.51 3.09
C LEU A 406 -4.40 -10.41 4.11
N LEU A 407 -3.57 -9.47 3.73
CA LEU A 407 -3.23 -8.30 4.54
C LEU A 407 -4.00 -7.08 4.05
N LEU A 408 -4.92 -6.58 4.85
CA LEU A 408 -5.74 -5.43 4.50
C LEU A 408 -5.06 -4.09 4.85
N GLN A 409 -5.28 -3.09 4.01
CA GLN A 409 -4.85 -1.72 4.26
C GLN A 409 -5.58 -1.16 5.49
N HIS A 410 -4.83 -0.55 6.41
CA HIS A 410 -5.28 0.01 7.70
C HIS A 410 -6.02 -0.97 8.62
N SER A 411 -5.85 -2.27 8.41
CA SER A 411 -6.59 -3.31 9.11
C SER A 411 -5.65 -4.47 9.45
N GLY A 412 -6.21 -5.66 9.69
CA GLY A 412 -5.50 -6.82 10.16
C GLY A 412 -5.10 -7.81 9.07
N LEU A 413 -4.52 -8.91 9.55
CA LEU A 413 -4.18 -10.09 8.77
C LEU A 413 -5.35 -11.08 8.84
N TYR A 414 -5.74 -11.63 7.70
CA TYR A 414 -6.80 -12.61 7.59
C TYR A 414 -6.26 -13.91 7.01
N LYS A 415 -6.77 -15.02 7.52
CA LYS A 415 -6.53 -16.36 7.02
C LYS A 415 -7.79 -16.84 6.31
N ILE A 416 -7.63 -17.37 5.10
CA ILE A 416 -8.70 -17.90 4.27
C ILE A 416 -8.31 -19.33 3.90
N ASP A 417 -9.18 -20.30 4.19
CA ASP A 417 -8.99 -21.67 3.74
C ASP A 417 -9.17 -21.75 2.22
N ALA A 418 -8.14 -22.22 1.51
CA ALA A 418 -8.09 -22.18 0.05
C ALA A 418 -9.05 -23.18 -0.62
N GLY A 419 -9.53 -24.20 0.11
CA GLY A 419 -10.46 -25.20 -0.41
C GLY A 419 -11.93 -24.86 -0.15
N THR A 420 -12.22 -24.19 0.97
CA THR A 420 -13.59 -23.90 1.42
C THR A 420 -13.96 -22.43 1.37
N GLY A 421 -12.97 -21.53 1.22
CA GLY A 421 -13.18 -20.09 1.30
C GLY A 421 -13.50 -19.58 2.71
N ARG A 422 -13.40 -20.44 3.74
CA ARG A 422 -13.70 -20.05 5.12
C ARG A 422 -12.68 -19.03 5.62
N LEU A 423 -13.20 -17.89 6.07
CA LEU A 423 -12.41 -16.77 6.55
C LEU A 423 -12.30 -16.76 8.09
N SER A 424 -11.11 -16.40 8.58
CA SER A 424 -10.84 -16.14 9.99
C SER A 424 -9.85 -14.99 10.14
N HIS A 425 -10.10 -14.08 11.09
CA HIS A 425 -9.14 -13.06 11.48
C HIS A 425 -7.95 -13.71 12.20
N VAL A 426 -6.72 -13.29 11.86
CA VAL A 426 -5.53 -13.70 12.61
C VAL A 426 -5.35 -12.69 13.73
N ASP A 427 -5.56 -13.14 14.97
CA ASP A 427 -5.39 -12.32 16.17
C ASP A 427 -3.91 -12.12 16.48
N THR A 428 -3.21 -11.43 15.59
CA THR A 428 -1.84 -10.99 15.74
C THR A 428 -1.84 -9.49 15.58
N LEU A 429 -1.53 -8.77 16.66
CA LEU A 429 -1.31 -7.35 16.59
C LEU A 429 -0.07 -7.11 15.72
N LEU A 430 -0.30 -6.66 14.49
CA LEU A 430 0.80 -6.22 13.65
C LEU A 430 1.45 -5.01 14.33
N PRO A 431 2.78 -4.99 14.44
CA PRO A 431 3.50 -3.90 15.10
C PRO A 431 3.36 -2.56 14.36
N ALA A 432 2.88 -2.59 13.12
CA ALA A 432 2.46 -1.42 12.36
C ALA A 432 1.23 -1.76 11.51
N ALA A 433 0.37 -0.77 11.30
CA ALA A 433 -0.76 -0.90 10.38
C ALA A 433 -0.24 -0.94 8.93
N PRO A 434 -0.63 -1.93 8.12
CA PRO A 434 -0.34 -1.93 6.69
C PRO A 434 -0.98 -0.70 6.05
N TRP A 435 -0.28 0.01 5.20
CA TRP A 435 -0.67 1.34 4.75
C TRP A 435 -0.89 1.45 3.26
N GLY A 436 -0.05 0.82 2.43
CA GLY A 436 -0.02 1.20 1.02
C GLY A 436 0.42 0.10 0.08
N PRO A 437 0.28 0.34 -1.24
CA PRO A 437 0.56 -0.68 -2.24
C PRO A 437 2.02 -1.13 -2.30
N GLY A 438 2.96 -0.45 -1.63
CA GLY A 438 4.33 -0.94 -1.48
C GLY A 438 4.47 -2.04 -0.44
N ASP A 439 3.58 -2.12 0.55
CA ASP A 439 3.69 -3.12 1.62
C ASP A 439 3.51 -4.51 1.04
N ARG A 440 4.20 -5.51 1.61
CA ARG A 440 4.21 -6.87 1.06
C ARG A 440 4.00 -7.91 2.12
N LEU A 441 3.32 -8.97 1.74
CA LEU A 441 3.15 -10.16 2.55
C LEU A 441 3.61 -11.36 1.72
N GLU A 442 4.56 -12.10 2.26
CA GLU A 442 5.09 -13.31 1.65
C GLU A 442 4.96 -14.48 2.62
N TYR A 443 4.87 -15.71 2.11
CA TYR A 443 4.82 -16.91 2.96
C TYR A 443 5.93 -17.89 2.61
N LEU A 444 6.63 -18.40 3.62
CA LEU A 444 7.57 -19.49 3.44
C LEU A 444 7.78 -20.31 4.72
N GLY A 445 7.66 -21.62 4.60
CA GLY A 445 8.07 -22.56 5.64
C GLY A 445 7.42 -22.31 7.01
N GLY A 446 6.13 -21.93 7.03
CA GLY A 446 5.42 -21.62 8.27
C GLY A 446 5.63 -20.20 8.80
N THR A 447 6.38 -19.36 8.10
CA THR A 447 6.61 -17.95 8.46
C THR A 447 6.03 -17.03 7.41
N LEU A 448 5.30 -16.01 7.85
CA LEU A 448 4.91 -14.88 7.01
C LEU A 448 5.97 -13.79 7.13
N VAL A 449 6.34 -13.17 6.01
CA VAL A 449 7.24 -12.02 5.99
C VAL A 449 6.44 -10.81 5.57
N PHE A 450 6.25 -9.87 6.49
CA PHE A 450 5.60 -8.59 6.23
C PHE A 450 6.66 -7.51 6.06
N ILE A 451 6.78 -6.96 4.85
CA ILE A 451 7.69 -5.85 4.57
C ILE A 451 6.89 -4.57 4.51
N ARG A 452 7.33 -3.59 5.32
CA ARG A 452 6.78 -2.24 5.29
C ARG A 452 7.46 -1.43 4.20
N ALA A 453 6.69 -0.70 3.42
CA ALA A 453 7.15 0.12 2.31
C ALA A 453 6.86 1.60 2.54
N ASP A 454 7.10 2.04 3.76
CA ASP A 454 6.73 3.35 4.25
C ASP A 454 7.93 4.22 4.64
N GLY A 455 9.07 3.95 4.01
CA GLY A 455 10.35 4.59 4.31
C GLY A 455 11.14 3.88 5.41
N THR A 456 10.71 2.69 5.86
CA THR A 456 11.40 1.92 6.89
C THR A 456 12.25 0.81 6.28
N ARG A 457 13.13 0.22 7.10
CA ARG A 457 13.95 -0.95 6.76
C ARG A 457 13.37 -2.24 7.33
N GLU A 458 12.13 -2.21 7.81
CA GLU A 458 11.59 -3.26 8.67
C GLU A 458 10.95 -4.39 7.85
N ALA A 459 11.38 -5.62 8.15
CA ALA A 459 10.74 -6.84 7.72
C ALA A 459 10.33 -7.64 8.97
N TRP A 460 9.03 -7.87 9.13
CA TRP A 460 8.46 -8.57 10.27
C TRP A 460 8.22 -10.03 9.90
N LEU A 461 8.92 -10.93 10.60
CA LEU A 461 8.75 -12.37 10.46
C LEU A 461 7.67 -12.79 11.44
N ILE A 462 6.50 -13.21 10.95
CA ILE A 462 5.32 -13.54 11.74
C ILE A 462 5.12 -15.05 11.70
N SER A 463 5.02 -15.68 12.87
CA SER A 463 4.60 -17.07 13.04
C SER A 463 3.07 -17.11 13.21
N PRO A 464 2.30 -17.51 12.17
CA PRO A 464 0.84 -17.36 12.16
C PRO A 464 0.09 -18.29 13.14
N GLY A 465 0.78 -19.19 13.84
CA GLY A 465 0.22 -20.06 14.87
C GLY A 465 -0.41 -21.34 14.34
#